data_AF-A0A5C1B1J4-F1
#
_entry.id   AF-A0A5C1B1J4-F1
#
_cell.length_a   1.000
_cell.length_b   1.000
_cell.length_c   1.000
_cell.angle_alpha   90.00
_cell.angle_beta   90.00
_cell.angle_gamma   90.00
#
_symmetry.space_group_name_H-M   'P 1'
#
loop_
_entity.id
_entity.type
_entity.pdbx_description
1 polymer ?
#
loop_
_entity_poly.entity_id
_entity_poly.type
_entity_poly.pdbx_seq_one_letter_code
_entity_poly.pdbx_strand_id
1 'polypeptide(L)'
;MSGSIETPEGGNKRIALLIALLALALAFSEIGGKNAEQEAVAKNIEASNLWAFFQAKTIRGTTLRTAAEAMEVELAGVTDEAARQRMGKRVESWKQTVARYDSEPETNEGRKELAARAKAAEAQRDIAAARDDKFDIASGLIQIAIVISSAAIITGVGLLAFTGGLLGIAGLALMALAQFAPTALF
;
A
#
# COMPACT_ATOMS: atom_id res chain seq x y z
N MET A 1 -7.39 41.34 -22.93
CA MET A 1 -8.86 41.28 -22.85
C MET A 1 -9.22 40.48 -21.61
N SER A 2 -9.56 41.16 -20.52
CA SER A 2 -10.01 40.53 -19.28
C SER A 2 -11.44 40.04 -19.48
N GLY A 3 -11.61 38.73 -19.65
CA GLY A 3 -12.93 38.11 -19.61
C GLY A 3 -13.50 38.26 -18.20
N SER A 4 -14.45 39.18 -18.05
CA SER A 4 -15.34 39.24 -16.89
C SER A 4 -15.98 37.87 -16.70
N ILE A 5 -15.78 37.27 -15.53
CA ILE A 5 -16.62 36.17 -15.07
C ILE A 5 -18.01 36.79 -14.87
N GLU A 6 -18.87 36.66 -15.87
CA GLU A 6 -20.28 37.02 -15.76
C GLU A 6 -20.92 36.13 -14.69
N THR A 7 -21.08 36.69 -13.49
CA THR A 7 -21.94 36.10 -12.47
C THR A 7 -23.37 36.17 -12.97
N PRO A 8 -24.11 35.04 -13.07
CA PRO A 8 -25.48 35.06 -13.56
C PRO A 8 -26.35 35.91 -12.63
N GLU A 9 -26.87 37.03 -13.14
CA GLU A 9 -27.85 37.84 -12.43
C GLU A 9 -29.13 37.00 -12.21
N GLY A 10 -29.40 36.68 -10.95
CA GLY A 10 -30.53 35.85 -10.52
C GLY A 10 -30.16 34.48 -9.92
N GLY A 11 -28.89 34.06 -10.03
CA GLY A 11 -28.42 32.79 -9.45
C GLY A 11 -28.28 32.84 -7.93
N ASN A 12 -28.82 31.85 -7.23
CA ASN A 12 -28.83 31.76 -5.77
C ASN A 12 -27.39 31.68 -5.22
N LYS A 13 -26.76 32.83 -4.92
CA LYS A 13 -25.33 32.99 -4.54
C LYS A 13 -24.87 31.99 -3.46
N ARG A 14 -25.78 31.57 -2.58
CA ARG A 14 -25.54 30.56 -1.55
C ARG A 14 -25.23 29.18 -2.12
N ILE A 15 -25.91 28.75 -3.18
CA ILE A 15 -25.69 27.47 -3.85
C ILE A 15 -24.38 27.50 -4.64
N ALA A 16 -24.05 28.63 -5.27
CA ALA A 16 -22.76 28.81 -5.94
C ALA A 16 -21.58 28.71 -4.95
N LEU A 17 -21.70 29.32 -3.76
CA LEU A 17 -20.72 29.18 -2.69
C LEU A 17 -20.62 27.73 -2.17
N LEU A 18 -21.76 27.04 -2.02
CA LEU A 18 -21.77 25.61 -1.64
C LEU A 18 -20.96 24.78 -2.65
N ILE A 19 -21.20 24.94 -3.95
CA ILE A 19 -20.47 24.22 -5.00
C ILE A 19 -18.96 24.51 -4.92
N ALA A 20 -18.57 25.77 -4.71
CA ALA A 20 -17.16 26.14 -4.57
C ALA A 20 -16.49 25.44 -3.36
N LEU A 21 -17.19 25.34 -2.23
CA LEU A 21 -16.70 24.62 -1.06
C LEU A 21 -16.61 23.11 -1.30
N LEU A 22 -17.61 22.52 -1.98
CA LEU A 22 -17.58 21.10 -2.38
C LEU A 22 -16.43 20.82 -3.35
N ALA A 23 -16.17 21.70 -4.31
CA ALA A 23 -15.06 21.56 -5.25
C ALA A 23 -13.70 21.62 -4.54
N LEU A 24 -13.56 22.50 -3.53
CA LEU A 24 -12.36 22.54 -2.70
C LEU A 24 -12.20 21.24 -1.90
N ALA A 25 -13.28 20.72 -1.31
CA ALA A 25 -13.26 19.44 -0.60
C ALA A 25 -12.89 18.27 -1.53
N LEU A 26 -13.42 18.25 -2.75
CA LEU A 26 -13.08 17.26 -3.78
C LEU A 26 -11.57 17.29 -4.08
N ALA A 27 -11.00 18.47 -4.28
CA ALA A 27 -9.57 18.61 -4.56
C ALA A 27 -8.72 18.04 -3.41
N PHE A 28 -9.10 18.27 -2.16
CA PHE A 28 -8.42 17.65 -1.01
C PHE A 28 -8.61 16.13 -0.95
N SER A 29 -9.81 15.64 -1.28
CA SER A 29 -10.10 14.21 -1.33
C SER A 29 -9.25 13.49 -2.38
N GLU A 30 -9.15 14.04 -3.60
CA GLU A 30 -8.36 13.47 -4.68
C GLU A 30 -6.85 13.50 -4.39
N ILE A 31 -6.35 14.55 -3.73
CA ILE A 31 -4.95 14.60 -3.28
C ILE A 31 -4.70 13.54 -2.19
N GLY A 32 -5.64 13.40 -1.25
CA GLY A 32 -5.59 12.39 -0.19
C GLY A 32 -5.55 10.97 -0.73
N GLY A 33 -6.45 10.65 -1.67
CA GLY A 33 -6.50 9.35 -2.37
C GLY A 33 -5.19 9.06 -3.11
N LYS A 34 -4.76 9.95 -4.01
CA LYS A 34 -3.50 9.77 -4.76
C LYS A 34 -2.28 9.53 -3.87
N ASN A 35 -2.20 10.20 -2.72
CA ASN A 35 -1.12 9.96 -1.77
C ASN A 35 -1.21 8.56 -1.13
N ALA A 36 -2.42 8.12 -0.77
CA ALA A 36 -2.67 6.79 -0.23
C ALA A 36 -2.40 5.69 -1.26
N GLU A 37 -2.85 5.87 -2.50
CA GLU A 37 -2.55 4.99 -3.64
C GLU A 37 -1.03 4.83 -3.83
N GLN A 38 -0.29 5.94 -3.88
CA GLN A 38 1.17 5.91 -4.02
C GLN A 38 1.85 5.20 -2.86
N GLU A 39 1.39 5.43 -1.63
CA GLU A 39 1.90 4.74 -0.44
C GLU A 39 1.62 3.22 -0.52
N ALA A 40 0.41 2.82 -0.92
CA ALA A 40 0.05 1.43 -1.11
C ALA A 40 0.93 0.75 -2.18
N VAL A 41 1.14 1.40 -3.32
CA VAL A 41 2.03 0.90 -4.38
C VAL A 41 3.46 0.78 -3.89
N ALA A 42 3.99 1.81 -3.21
CA ALA A 42 5.34 1.78 -2.66
C ALA A 42 5.52 0.62 -1.67
N LYS A 43 4.55 0.40 -0.78
CA LYS A 43 4.55 -0.69 0.19
C LYS A 43 4.39 -2.06 -0.45
N ASN A 44 3.62 -2.17 -1.53
CA ASN A 44 3.51 -3.38 -2.32
C ASN A 44 4.86 -3.74 -2.97
N ILE A 45 5.55 -2.76 -3.56
CA ILE A 45 6.88 -2.95 -4.14
C ILE A 45 7.89 -3.36 -3.06
N GLU A 46 7.86 -2.72 -1.89
CA GLU A 46 8.69 -3.09 -0.74
C GLU A 46 8.46 -4.55 -0.31
N ALA A 47 7.20 -4.96 -0.13
CA ALA A 47 6.84 -6.33 0.22
C ALA A 47 7.29 -7.34 -0.86
N SER A 48 7.07 -7.02 -2.13
CA SER A 48 7.47 -7.85 -3.26
C SER A 48 8.99 -8.07 -3.30
N ASN A 49 9.77 -7.00 -3.10
CA ASN A 49 11.22 -7.09 -3.01
C ASN A 49 11.68 -7.96 -1.83
N LEU A 50 11.07 -7.81 -0.65
CA LEU A 50 11.38 -8.63 0.53
C LEU A 50 11.08 -10.11 0.28
N TRP A 51 9.95 -10.43 -0.36
CA TRP A 51 9.64 -11.78 -0.78
C TRP A 51 10.60 -12.32 -1.83
N ALA A 52 11.07 -11.49 -2.76
CA ALA A 52 12.10 -11.89 -3.72
C ALA A 52 13.43 -12.24 -3.02
N PHE A 53 13.85 -11.45 -2.03
CA PHE A 53 15.04 -11.77 -1.21
C PHE A 53 14.86 -13.06 -0.41
N PHE A 54 13.68 -13.27 0.20
CA PHE A 54 13.33 -14.51 0.89
C PHE A 54 13.46 -15.73 -0.05
N GLN A 55 12.91 -15.62 -1.26
CA GLN A 55 12.95 -16.69 -2.26
C GLN A 55 14.39 -16.95 -2.71
N ALA A 56 15.16 -15.90 -2.98
CA ALA A 56 16.57 -16.02 -3.35
C ALA A 56 17.39 -16.73 -2.27
N LYS A 57 17.21 -16.39 -0.99
CA LYS A 57 17.88 -17.08 0.13
C LYS A 57 17.42 -18.53 0.28
N THR A 58 16.12 -18.81 0.06
CA THR A 58 15.58 -20.17 0.09
C THR A 58 16.20 -21.05 -1.01
N ILE A 59 16.33 -20.53 -2.23
CA ILE A 59 16.95 -21.23 -3.35
C ILE A 59 18.43 -21.47 -3.06
N ARG A 60 19.20 -20.42 -2.69
CA ARG A 60 20.63 -20.55 -2.35
C ARG A 60 20.86 -21.53 -1.20
N GLY A 61 20.02 -21.49 -0.17
CA GLY A 61 20.07 -22.43 0.96
C GLY A 61 19.79 -23.87 0.53
N THR A 62 18.81 -24.08 -0.36
CA THR A 62 18.51 -25.41 -0.91
C THR A 62 19.66 -25.93 -1.75
N THR A 63 20.25 -25.12 -2.62
CA THR A 63 21.43 -25.49 -3.42
C THR A 63 22.62 -25.90 -2.53
N LEU A 64 22.92 -25.10 -1.50
CA LEU A 64 24.02 -25.43 -0.57
C LEU A 64 23.74 -26.70 0.24
N ARG A 65 22.50 -26.89 0.69
CA ARG A 65 22.10 -28.11 1.42
C ARG A 65 22.26 -29.35 0.55
N THR A 66 21.75 -29.33 -0.68
CA THR A 66 21.89 -30.45 -1.63
C THR A 66 23.37 -30.73 -1.95
N ALA A 67 24.19 -29.68 -2.11
CA ALA A 67 25.63 -29.85 -2.33
C ALA A 67 26.35 -30.44 -1.09
N ALA A 68 25.96 -30.05 0.12
CA ALA A 68 26.48 -30.61 1.37
C ALA A 68 26.10 -32.08 1.52
N GLU A 69 24.83 -32.43 1.29
CA GLU A 69 24.33 -33.81 1.34
C GLU A 69 25.04 -34.70 0.31
N ALA A 70 25.24 -34.23 -0.92
CA ALA A 70 25.98 -34.97 -1.94
C ALA A 70 27.44 -35.23 -1.52
N MET A 71 28.12 -34.21 -0.97
CA MET A 71 29.50 -34.33 -0.49
C MET A 71 29.62 -35.27 0.73
N GLU A 72 28.61 -35.32 1.59
CA GLU A 72 28.54 -36.27 2.71
C GLU A 72 28.43 -37.73 2.23
N VAL A 73 27.70 -37.98 1.16
CA VAL A 73 27.64 -39.31 0.54
C VAL A 73 29.00 -39.69 -0.06
N GLU A 74 29.66 -38.77 -0.75
CA GLU A 74 31.00 -38.99 -1.31
C GLU A 74 32.06 -39.27 -0.23
N LEU A 75 31.97 -38.59 0.91
CA LEU A 75 32.86 -38.73 2.06
C LEU A 75 32.96 -40.19 2.56
N ALA A 76 31.90 -40.99 2.42
CA ALA A 76 31.90 -42.40 2.81
C ALA A 76 32.88 -43.26 1.98
N GLY A 77 33.19 -42.85 0.74
CA GLY A 77 34.11 -43.55 -0.16
C GLY A 77 35.56 -43.06 -0.11
N VAL A 78 35.85 -41.98 0.61
CA VAL A 78 37.19 -41.36 0.64
C VAL A 78 38.10 -42.08 1.62
N THR A 79 39.23 -42.61 1.14
CA THR A 79 40.23 -43.33 1.95
C THR A 79 41.38 -42.44 2.44
N ASP A 80 41.72 -41.37 1.72
CA ASP A 80 42.74 -40.40 2.12
C ASP A 80 42.23 -39.51 3.27
N GLU A 81 42.93 -39.53 4.41
CA GLU A 81 42.55 -38.76 5.60
C GLU A 81 42.61 -37.25 5.38
N ALA A 82 43.59 -36.77 4.60
CA ALA A 82 43.72 -35.34 4.31
C ALA A 82 42.56 -34.83 3.45
N ALA A 83 42.14 -35.59 2.42
CA ALA A 83 40.96 -35.31 1.62
C ALA A 83 39.67 -35.34 2.47
N ARG A 84 39.51 -36.35 3.33
CA ARG A 84 38.35 -36.49 4.22
C ARG A 84 38.20 -35.27 5.13
N GLN A 85 39.28 -34.78 5.75
CA GLN A 85 39.24 -33.58 6.57
C GLN A 85 38.88 -32.31 5.78
N ARG A 86 39.41 -32.14 4.56
CA ARG A 86 39.10 -30.97 3.71
C ARG A 86 37.62 -30.95 3.32
N MET A 87 37.06 -32.10 2.93
CA MET A 87 35.65 -32.24 2.56
C MET A 87 34.74 -32.02 3.78
N GLY A 88 35.07 -32.61 4.93
CA GLY A 88 34.30 -32.41 6.17
C GLY A 88 34.23 -30.94 6.60
N LYS A 89 35.35 -30.20 6.54
CA LYS A 89 35.36 -28.75 6.81
C LYS A 89 34.47 -27.96 5.85
N ARG A 90 34.42 -28.36 4.57
CA ARG A 90 33.60 -27.69 3.56
C ARG A 90 32.10 -27.93 3.79
N VAL A 91 31.72 -29.17 4.10
CA VAL A 91 30.35 -29.54 4.49
C VAL A 91 29.89 -28.71 5.68
N GLU A 92 30.71 -28.65 6.73
CA GLU A 92 30.39 -27.88 7.94
C GLU A 92 30.24 -26.38 7.65
N SER A 93 31.15 -25.81 6.87
CA SER A 93 31.06 -24.41 6.41
C SER A 93 29.78 -24.12 5.62
N TRP A 94 29.34 -25.04 4.76
CA TRP A 94 28.08 -24.91 4.03
C TRP A 94 26.87 -25.02 4.95
N LYS A 95 26.86 -25.96 5.90
CA LYS A 95 25.79 -26.09 6.90
C LYS A 95 25.64 -24.81 7.73
N GLN A 96 26.74 -24.22 8.18
CA GLN A 96 26.73 -22.95 8.91
C GLN A 96 26.19 -21.80 8.04
N THR A 97 26.55 -21.77 6.75
CA THR A 97 26.04 -20.77 5.81
C THR A 97 24.53 -20.92 5.59
N VAL A 98 24.03 -22.14 5.46
CA VAL A 98 22.59 -22.43 5.34
C VAL A 98 21.84 -21.99 6.61
N ALA A 99 22.40 -22.26 7.79
CA ALA A 99 21.82 -21.82 9.07
C ALA A 99 21.72 -20.29 9.15
N ARG A 100 22.78 -19.58 8.74
CA ARG A 100 22.77 -18.10 8.66
C ARG A 100 21.74 -17.57 7.66
N TYR A 101 21.55 -18.21 6.51
CA TYR A 101 20.50 -17.80 5.58
C TYR A 101 19.09 -18.00 6.15
N ASP A 102 18.86 -18.98 7.04
CA ASP A 102 17.55 -19.19 7.66
C ASP A 102 17.23 -18.13 8.72
N SER A 103 18.22 -17.73 9.54
CA SER A 103 18.08 -16.66 10.53
C SER A 103 19.38 -15.91 10.70
N GLU A 104 19.28 -14.58 10.56
CA GLU A 104 20.39 -13.64 10.76
C GLU A 104 19.86 -12.41 11.49
N PRO A 105 19.68 -12.50 12.83
CA PRO A 105 19.02 -11.45 13.61
C PRO A 105 19.82 -10.14 13.65
N GLU A 106 21.15 -10.23 13.55
CA GLU A 106 22.05 -9.08 13.62
C GLU A 106 21.83 -8.09 12.46
N THR A 107 21.54 -8.61 11.26
CA THR A 107 21.35 -7.81 10.04
C THR A 107 19.88 -7.73 9.61
N ASN A 108 18.98 -8.49 10.24
CA ASN A 108 17.58 -8.65 9.84
C ASN A 108 17.41 -9.09 8.37
N GLU A 109 18.39 -9.81 7.84
CA GLU A 109 18.36 -10.33 6.48
C GLU A 109 18.16 -11.84 6.41
N GLY A 110 18.07 -12.54 7.54
CA GLY A 110 17.73 -13.95 7.52
C GLY A 110 16.32 -14.17 6.96
N ARG A 111 16.06 -15.39 6.49
CA ARG A 111 14.80 -15.72 5.83
C ARG A 111 13.59 -15.45 6.73
N LYS A 112 13.68 -15.73 8.03
CA LYS A 112 12.60 -15.48 9.00
C LYS A 112 12.35 -13.99 9.19
N GLU A 113 13.42 -13.21 9.29
CA GLU A 113 13.38 -11.76 9.49
C GLU A 113 12.84 -11.06 8.24
N LEU A 114 13.26 -11.49 7.04
CA LEU A 114 12.72 -11.02 5.76
C LEU A 114 11.22 -11.30 5.63
N ALA A 115 10.76 -12.49 6.01
CA ALA A 115 9.34 -12.82 5.99
C ALA A 115 8.52 -11.96 6.97
N ALA A 116 9.05 -11.70 8.16
CA ALA A 116 8.38 -10.82 9.14
C ALA A 116 8.27 -9.38 8.60
N ARG A 117 9.34 -8.86 8.00
CA ARG A 117 9.34 -7.53 7.37
C ARG A 117 8.41 -7.46 6.16
N ALA A 118 8.37 -8.51 5.34
CA ALA A 118 7.47 -8.57 4.18
C ALA A 118 6.01 -8.48 4.62
N LYS A 119 5.61 -9.26 5.65
CA LYS A 119 4.26 -9.21 6.22
C LYS A 119 3.93 -7.85 6.85
N ALA A 120 4.90 -7.20 7.49
CA ALA A 120 4.71 -5.85 8.04
C ALA A 120 4.48 -4.83 6.91
N ALA A 121 5.22 -4.92 5.81
CA ALA A 121 5.03 -4.08 4.63
C ALA A 121 3.67 -4.36 3.95
N GLU A 122 3.21 -5.61 3.89
CA GLU A 122 1.87 -5.97 3.42
C GLU A 122 0.78 -5.37 4.30
N ALA A 123 0.91 -5.45 5.62
CA ALA A 123 -0.05 -4.85 6.53
C ALA A 123 -0.13 -3.31 6.35
N GLN A 124 1.01 -2.64 6.14
CA GLN A 124 1.04 -1.20 5.84
C GLN A 124 0.41 -0.89 4.48
N ARG A 125 0.69 -1.70 3.46
CA ARG A 125 0.01 -1.60 2.16
C ARG A 125 -1.48 -1.70 2.31
N ASP A 126 -1.99 -2.67 3.06
CA ASP A 126 -3.42 -2.92 3.22
C ASP A 126 -4.11 -1.75 3.93
N ILE A 127 -3.45 -1.14 4.91
CA ILE A 127 -3.93 0.10 5.55
C ILE A 127 -3.97 1.27 4.56
N ALA A 128 -2.93 1.44 3.75
CA ALA A 128 -2.87 2.50 2.74
C ALA A 128 -3.92 2.30 1.64
N ALA A 129 -4.14 1.06 1.18
CA ALA A 129 -5.18 0.71 0.22
C ALA A 129 -6.59 0.99 0.78
N ALA A 130 -6.86 0.62 2.04
CA ALA A 130 -8.14 0.91 2.68
C ALA A 130 -8.39 2.42 2.85
N ARG A 131 -7.32 3.21 3.04
CA ARG A 131 -7.40 4.68 3.02
C ARG A 131 -7.76 5.21 1.63
N ASP A 132 -7.11 4.69 0.59
CA ASP A 132 -7.34 5.06 -0.80
C ASP A 132 -8.80 4.82 -1.23
N ASP A 133 -9.31 3.61 -0.97
CA ASP A 133 -10.69 3.22 -1.25
C ASP A 133 -11.71 4.21 -0.65
N LYS A 134 -11.43 4.70 0.58
CA LYS A 134 -12.32 5.66 1.26
C LYS A 134 -12.26 7.06 0.65
N PHE A 135 -11.08 7.51 0.23
CA PHE A 135 -10.95 8.77 -0.50
C PHE A 135 -11.62 8.70 -1.88
N ASP A 136 -11.59 7.56 -2.55
CA ASP A 136 -12.30 7.36 -3.82
C ASP A 136 -13.82 7.44 -3.65
N ILE A 137 -14.37 6.77 -2.64
CA ILE A 137 -15.80 6.84 -2.32
C ILE A 137 -16.19 8.28 -1.94
N ALA A 138 -15.38 8.95 -1.11
CA ALA A 138 -15.63 10.34 -0.72
C ALA A 138 -15.60 11.29 -1.92
N SER A 139 -14.63 11.14 -2.82
CA SER A 139 -14.52 11.93 -4.05
C SER A 139 -15.74 11.73 -4.93
N GLY A 140 -16.17 10.48 -5.14
CA GLY A 140 -17.39 10.16 -5.89
C GLY A 140 -18.65 10.79 -5.28
N LEU A 141 -18.81 10.73 -3.96
CA LEU A 141 -19.94 11.36 -3.27
C LEU A 141 -19.94 12.88 -3.40
N ILE A 142 -18.78 13.53 -3.28
CA ILE A 142 -18.66 14.98 -3.45
C ILE A 142 -18.94 15.39 -4.90
N GLN A 143 -18.49 14.61 -5.89
CA GLN A 143 -18.84 14.84 -7.29
C GLN A 143 -20.36 14.76 -7.52
N ILE A 144 -21.03 13.75 -6.96
CA ILE A 144 -22.50 13.64 -7.00
C ILE A 144 -23.17 14.85 -6.31
N ALA A 145 -22.65 15.26 -5.15
CA ALA A 145 -23.14 16.43 -4.41
C ALA A 145 -23.04 17.72 -5.25
N ILE A 146 -21.95 17.91 -6.00
CA ILE A 146 -21.76 19.03 -6.92
C ILE A 146 -22.78 18.98 -8.06
N VAL A 147 -23.01 17.82 -8.67
CA VAL A 147 -23.97 17.64 -9.78
C VAL A 147 -25.39 17.98 -9.31
N ILE A 148 -25.81 17.45 -8.15
CA ILE A 148 -27.13 17.72 -7.58
C ILE A 148 -27.28 19.20 -7.19
N SER A 149 -26.25 19.80 -6.59
CA SER A 149 -26.26 21.23 -6.26
C SER A 149 -26.32 22.11 -7.51
N SER A 150 -25.67 21.71 -8.61
CA SER A 150 -25.75 22.40 -9.89
C SER A 150 -27.15 22.33 -10.49
N ALA A 151 -27.83 21.17 -10.40
CA ALA A 151 -29.23 21.03 -10.80
C ALA A 151 -30.16 21.94 -9.99
N ALA A 152 -29.86 22.19 -8.70
CA ALA A 152 -30.61 23.12 -7.85
C ALA A 152 -30.53 24.58 -8.35
N ILE A 153 -29.41 24.99 -8.96
CA ILE A 153 -29.26 26.33 -9.55
C ILE A 153 -30.19 26.47 -10.77
N ILE A 154 -30.24 25.44 -11.62
CA ILE A 154 -31.03 25.45 -12.86
C ILE A 154 -32.54 25.38 -12.56
N THR A 155 -32.93 24.49 -11.64
CA THR A 155 -34.34 24.20 -11.35
C THR A 155 -34.95 25.13 -10.29
N GLY A 156 -34.13 25.81 -9.49
CA GLY A 156 -34.58 26.61 -8.35
C GLY A 156 -35.09 25.80 -7.15
N VAL A 157 -34.99 24.46 -7.19
CA VAL A 157 -35.53 23.57 -6.15
C VAL A 157 -34.57 23.51 -4.95
N GLY A 158 -34.96 24.12 -3.84
CA GLY A 158 -34.16 24.15 -2.60
C GLY A 158 -33.87 22.77 -1.99
N LEU A 159 -34.74 21.77 -2.22
CA LEU A 159 -34.52 20.40 -1.76
C LEU A 159 -33.26 19.77 -2.39
N LEU A 160 -32.96 20.08 -3.65
CA LEU A 160 -31.75 19.59 -4.33
C LEU A 160 -30.49 20.20 -3.72
N ALA A 161 -30.53 21.49 -3.34
CA ALA A 161 -29.41 22.12 -2.65
C ALA A 161 -29.17 21.50 -1.26
N PHE A 162 -30.25 21.14 -0.56
CA PHE A 162 -30.15 20.47 0.75
C PHE A 162 -29.56 19.05 0.62
N THR A 163 -30.02 18.25 -0.35
CA THR A 163 -29.48 16.91 -0.57
C THR A 163 -28.03 16.94 -1.03
N GLY A 164 -27.67 17.89 -1.90
CA GLY A 164 -26.27 18.15 -2.27
C GLY A 164 -25.40 18.51 -1.05
N GLY A 165 -25.88 19.40 -0.19
CA GLY A 165 -25.20 19.74 1.06
C GLY A 165 -25.02 18.53 1.99
N LEU A 166 -26.06 17.70 2.16
CA LEU A 166 -26.00 16.50 2.99
C LEU A 166 -24.97 15.49 2.47
N LEU A 167 -24.94 15.26 1.15
CA LEU A 167 -23.95 14.39 0.51
C LEU A 167 -22.54 14.94 0.64
N GLY A 168 -22.37 16.25 0.55
CA GLY A 168 -21.09 16.91 0.81
C GLY A 168 -20.57 16.69 2.23
N ILE A 169 -21.44 16.80 3.24
CA ILE A 169 -21.10 16.50 4.63
C ILE A 169 -20.75 15.02 4.80
N ALA A 170 -21.49 14.12 4.16
CA ALA A 170 -21.18 12.68 4.18
C ALA A 170 -19.80 12.39 3.55
N GLY A 171 -19.47 13.04 2.44
CA GLY A 171 -18.15 12.97 1.81
C GLY A 171 -17.03 13.44 2.75
N LEU A 172 -17.21 14.60 3.40
CA LEU A 172 -16.25 15.12 4.38
C LEU A 172 -16.07 14.17 5.58
N ALA A 173 -17.15 13.56 6.06
CA ALA A 173 -17.08 12.57 7.13
C ALA A 173 -16.27 11.34 6.72
N LEU A 174 -16.45 10.85 5.48
CA LEU A 174 -15.65 9.75 4.93
C LEU A 174 -14.19 10.13 4.74
N MET A 175 -13.87 11.35 4.31
CA MET A 175 -12.48 11.83 4.26
C MET A 175 -11.83 11.83 5.64
N ALA A 176 -12.56 12.26 6.68
CA ALA A 176 -12.07 12.21 8.05
C ALA A 176 -11.85 10.77 8.52
N LEU A 177 -12.76 9.84 8.19
CA LEU A 177 -12.60 8.43 8.47
C LEU A 177 -11.38 7.83 7.74
N ALA A 178 -11.16 8.17 6.47
CA ALA A 178 -9.99 7.75 5.71
C ALA A 178 -8.68 8.17 6.40
N GLN A 179 -8.64 9.38 6.97
CA GLN A 179 -7.43 9.89 7.61
C GLN A 179 -7.18 9.27 8.99
N PHE A 180 -8.21 9.21 9.85
CA PHE A 180 -8.06 8.84 11.27
C PHE A 180 -8.36 7.37 11.57
N ALA A 181 -9.14 6.72 10.73
CA ALA A 181 -9.57 5.35 10.92
C ALA A 181 -9.68 4.62 9.56
N PRO A 182 -8.57 4.50 8.80
CA PRO A 182 -8.55 3.96 7.44
C PRO A 182 -9.02 2.51 7.34
N THR A 183 -9.03 1.76 8.44
CA THR A 183 -9.57 0.39 8.52
C THR A 183 -10.93 0.31 9.20
N ALA A 184 -11.49 1.44 9.67
CA ALA A 184 -12.84 1.48 10.20
C ALA A 184 -13.85 1.64 9.08
N LEU A 185 -14.93 0.83 9.14
CA LEU A 185 -15.76 0.48 7.99
C LEU A 185 -14.95 -0.24 6.89
N PHE A 186 -15.68 -0.95 6.02
CA PHE A 186 -15.20 -1.85 4.96
C PHE A 186 -13.78 -1.56 4.48
#